data_AF-A0A8J8THM0-F1
#
_entry.id   AF-A0A8J8THM0-F1
#
_cell.length_a   1.000
_cell.length_b   1.000
_cell.length_c   1.000
_cell.angle_alpha   90.00
_cell.angle_beta   90.00
_cell.angle_gamma   90.00
#
_symmetry.space_group_name_H-M   'P 1'
#
loop_
_entity.id
_entity.type
_entity.pdbx_description
1 polymer ?
#
loop_
_entity_poly.entity_id
_entity_poly.type
_entity_poly.pdbx_seq_one_letter_code
_entity_poly.pdbx_strand_id
1 'polypeptide(L)'
;MQVIRKPTRMLSGVTIVAVMTHPYPCPHGKCIFCPGGVEVGTPQSYYGREPTLMRAVENNYDPFYQVQSRLKQYVENGHTPSKVELIIMGGTFLAMPLDYQEWFVTQALEGMNQFPEANKKTFTYLEDAQLRNENASVRCVGMTVETKPDWAKEPHTDQLLRLGATKVELGVQTIYDDILRFTNRGHSVNDSIEATRILKDAGFKVVYHLMLGLPKSDPDKDLEALKTIFQDPSFRPDMLKIYPTLVVETAPLVHLWKRGLYKPYDTDTLVELISEMYRYIPKWVLECLVVHMI
;
A
#
# COMPACT_ATOMS: atom_id res chain seq x y z
N MET A 1 -20.31 26.33 18.59
CA MET A 1 -21.03 25.99 17.35
C MET A 1 -20.85 24.48 17.13
N GLN A 2 -21.85 23.68 17.49
CA GLN A 2 -21.80 22.22 17.29
C GLN A 2 -21.90 21.96 15.79
N VAL A 3 -20.83 21.44 15.18
CA VAL A 3 -20.88 21.00 13.78
C VAL A 3 -21.73 19.74 13.75
N ILE A 4 -23.03 19.89 13.46
CA ILE A 4 -23.92 18.77 13.19
C ILE A 4 -23.50 18.23 11.81
N ARG A 5 -22.58 17.25 11.80
CA ARG A 5 -22.27 16.50 10.58
C ARG A 5 -23.45 15.58 10.28
N LYS A 6 -23.99 15.66 9.06
CA LYS A 6 -25.02 14.71 8.60
C LYS A 6 -24.48 13.29 8.83
N PRO A 7 -25.26 12.36 9.41
CA PRO A 7 -24.89 10.96 9.49
C PRO A 7 -24.90 10.38 8.07
N THR A 8 -23.80 10.56 7.34
CA THR A 8 -23.51 9.75 6.17
C THR A 8 -23.13 8.39 6.71
N ARG A 9 -24.04 7.40 6.65
CA ARG A 9 -23.62 6.00 6.71
C ARG A 9 -22.55 5.81 5.64
N MET A 10 -21.38 5.29 6.00
CA MET A 10 -20.54 4.65 4.98
C MET A 10 -21.41 3.57 4.33
N LEU A 11 -21.50 3.58 3.00
CA LEU A 11 -22.15 2.52 2.23
C LEU A 11 -21.42 1.18 2.39
N SER A 12 -20.13 1.21 2.75
CA SER A 12 -19.33 0.02 2.97
C SER A 12 -19.57 -0.57 4.37
N GLY A 13 -19.90 -1.88 4.41
CA GLY A 13 -19.95 -2.66 5.63
C GLY A 13 -18.58 -2.98 6.25
N VAL A 14 -17.47 -2.55 5.61
CA VAL A 14 -16.09 -2.73 6.07
C VAL A 14 -15.38 -1.38 6.11
N THR A 15 -14.75 -1.10 7.24
CA THR A 15 -14.04 0.15 7.52
C THR A 15 -12.54 0.00 7.19
N ILE A 16 -11.97 0.92 6.41
CA ILE A 16 -10.54 0.87 6.08
C ILE A 16 -9.71 1.56 7.16
N VAL A 17 -8.80 0.81 7.79
CA VAL A 17 -7.83 1.35 8.74
C VAL A 17 -6.44 1.18 8.14
N ALA A 18 -5.94 2.25 7.52
CA ALA A 18 -4.58 2.30 7.02
C ALA A 18 -3.64 2.81 8.11
N VAL A 19 -2.53 2.10 8.32
CA VAL A 19 -1.47 2.41 9.29
C VAL A 19 -0.11 2.38 8.58
N MET A 20 0.82 3.19 9.05
CA MET A 20 2.17 3.25 8.51
C MET A 20 3.18 2.70 9.52
N THR A 21 4.13 1.95 8.98
CA THR A 21 5.32 1.50 9.71
C THR A 21 6.25 2.67 10.01
N HIS A 22 7.17 2.53 10.97
CA HIS A 22 8.20 3.56 11.16
C HIS A 22 9.12 3.64 9.93
N PRO A 23 9.78 4.78 9.69
CA PRO A 23 10.74 4.91 8.59
C PRO A 23 11.87 3.88 8.71
N TYR A 24 12.04 3.06 7.69
CA TYR A 24 13.09 2.03 7.63
C TYR A 24 13.75 2.06 6.24
N PRO A 25 15.09 1.89 6.14
CA PRO A 25 15.77 1.98 4.87
C PRO A 25 15.36 0.83 3.94
N CYS A 26 15.14 1.14 2.66
CA CYS A 26 14.88 0.09 1.68
C CYS A 26 16.18 -0.67 1.35
N PRO A 27 16.19 -2.01 1.28
CA PRO A 27 17.41 -2.82 1.16
C PRO A 27 18.30 -2.53 -0.05
N HIS A 28 17.72 -2.04 -1.15
CA HIS A 28 18.44 -1.72 -2.39
C HIS A 28 18.80 -0.23 -2.51
N GLY A 29 18.46 0.59 -1.51
CA GLY A 29 18.54 2.04 -1.57
C GLY A 29 17.26 2.70 -2.08
N LYS A 30 17.37 3.92 -2.61
CA LYS A 30 16.24 4.77 -2.98
C LYS A 30 15.95 4.70 -4.49
N CYS A 31 14.70 4.46 -4.85
CA CYS A 31 14.24 4.57 -6.25
C CYS A 31 14.21 6.05 -6.65
N ILE A 32 14.45 6.36 -7.93
CA ILE A 32 14.55 7.77 -8.35
C ILE A 32 13.26 8.57 -8.14
N PHE A 33 12.10 7.93 -8.23
CA PHE A 33 10.79 8.60 -8.08
C PHE A 33 10.25 8.57 -6.65
N CYS A 34 10.90 7.87 -5.72
CA CYS A 34 10.42 7.80 -4.34
C CYS A 34 10.69 9.12 -3.60
N PRO A 35 9.66 9.79 -3.04
CA PRO A 35 9.85 11.05 -2.33
C PRO A 35 10.25 10.88 -0.86
N GLY A 36 9.72 9.86 -0.17
CA GLY A 36 10.00 9.58 1.23
C GLY A 36 11.31 8.84 1.50
N GLY A 37 11.48 8.41 2.75
CA GLY A 37 12.66 7.70 3.23
C GLY A 37 13.08 8.14 4.63
N VAL A 38 14.03 7.43 5.23
CA VAL A 38 14.56 7.70 6.57
C VAL A 38 15.08 9.13 6.68
N GLU A 39 15.69 9.65 5.62
CA GLU A 39 16.21 11.01 5.53
C GLU A 39 15.13 12.10 5.55
N VAL A 40 13.88 11.76 5.20
CA VAL A 40 12.71 12.64 5.28
C VAL A 40 11.91 12.39 6.57
N GLY A 41 12.22 11.31 7.30
CA GLY A 41 11.47 10.89 8.47
C GLY A 41 10.11 10.27 8.13
N THR A 42 9.94 9.73 6.93
CA THR A 42 8.69 9.09 6.47
C THR A 42 8.96 7.69 5.91
N PRO A 43 7.97 6.78 5.88
CA PRO A 43 8.09 5.52 5.17
C PRO A 43 8.42 5.75 3.70
N GLN A 44 9.04 4.75 3.07
CA GLN A 44 9.39 4.83 1.66
C GLN A 44 8.15 5.13 0.81
N SER A 45 8.31 5.98 -0.20
CA SER A 45 7.26 6.43 -1.14
C SER A 45 6.25 7.46 -0.61
N TYR A 46 6.18 7.73 0.70
CA TYR A 46 5.22 8.68 1.27
C TYR A 46 5.87 10.01 1.64
N TYR A 47 5.18 11.14 1.41
CA TYR A 47 5.72 12.45 1.74
C TYR A 47 4.63 13.51 1.90
N GLY A 48 4.88 14.48 2.78
CA GLY A 48 4.02 15.65 2.91
C GLY A 48 2.98 15.49 4.00
N ARG A 49 1.70 15.66 3.66
CA ARG A 49 0.59 15.86 4.62
C ARG A 49 -0.59 14.95 4.34
N GLU A 50 -0.36 13.75 3.83
CA GLU A 50 -1.44 12.78 3.64
C GLU A 50 -2.06 12.44 5.02
N PRO A 51 -3.40 12.34 5.12
CA PRO A 51 -4.07 12.13 6.41
C PRO A 51 -3.56 10.92 7.20
N THR A 52 -3.15 9.86 6.51
CA THR A 52 -2.60 8.67 7.17
C THR A 52 -1.17 8.89 7.65
N LEU A 53 -0.33 9.57 6.87
CA LEU A 53 1.03 9.92 7.27
C LEU A 53 1.03 10.86 8.47
N MET A 54 0.19 11.89 8.46
CA MET A 54 0.06 12.82 9.60
C MET A 54 -0.33 12.08 10.87
N ARG A 55 -1.31 11.15 10.79
CA ARG A 55 -1.69 10.31 11.92
C ARG A 55 -0.54 9.43 12.39
N ALA A 56 0.22 8.85 11.48
CA ALA A 56 1.36 8.03 11.83
C ALA A 56 2.42 8.84 12.60
N VAL A 57 2.75 10.03 12.10
CA VAL A 57 3.68 10.97 12.76
C VAL A 57 3.17 11.39 14.15
N GLU A 58 1.90 11.80 14.27
CA GLU A 58 1.29 12.19 15.55
C GLU A 58 1.32 11.07 16.60
N ASN A 59 1.31 9.81 16.15
CA ASN A 59 1.33 8.64 17.02
C ASN A 59 2.72 7.98 17.08
N ASN A 60 3.79 8.67 16.63
CA ASN A 60 5.17 8.16 16.58
C ASN A 60 5.30 6.78 15.91
N TYR A 61 4.51 6.55 14.87
CA TYR A 61 4.42 5.28 14.13
C TYR A 61 4.00 4.07 14.97
N ASP A 62 3.43 4.28 16.16
CA ASP A 62 2.91 3.21 17.01
C ASP A 62 1.58 2.67 16.44
N PRO A 63 1.51 1.40 16.01
CA PRO A 63 0.33 0.85 15.34
C PRO A 63 -0.91 0.83 16.23
N PHE A 64 -0.75 0.60 17.55
CA PHE A 64 -1.88 0.58 18.48
C PHE A 64 -2.60 1.92 18.48
N TYR A 65 -1.83 3.00 18.65
CA TYR A 65 -2.38 4.36 18.71
C TYR A 65 -2.86 4.86 17.33
N GLN A 66 -2.22 4.46 16.23
CA GLN A 66 -2.70 4.74 14.88
C GLN A 66 -4.10 4.12 14.63
N VAL A 67 -4.29 2.85 15.00
CA VAL A 67 -5.58 2.15 14.88
C VAL A 67 -6.64 2.84 15.74
N GLN A 68 -6.36 3.07 17.03
CA GLN A 68 -7.28 3.73 17.97
C GLN A 68 -7.68 5.13 17.49
N SER A 69 -6.72 5.94 17.03
CA SER A 69 -6.96 7.27 16.47
C SER A 69 -7.88 7.20 15.24
N ARG A 70 -7.66 6.24 14.33
CA ARG A 70 -8.49 6.08 13.13
C ARG A 70 -9.90 5.61 13.46
N LEU A 71 -10.06 4.64 14.36
CA LEU A 71 -11.36 4.16 14.81
C LEU A 71 -12.15 5.26 15.54
N LYS A 72 -11.49 6.04 16.40
CA LYS A 72 -12.10 7.20 17.07
C LYS A 72 -12.59 8.24 16.06
N GLN A 73 -11.80 8.56 15.04
CA GLN A 73 -12.23 9.47 13.98
C GLN A 73 -13.50 8.97 13.26
N TYR A 74 -13.63 7.65 13.04
CA TYR A 74 -14.85 7.10 12.47
C TYR A 74 -16.06 7.28 13.40
N VAL A 75 -15.89 7.07 14.71
CA VAL A 75 -16.94 7.31 15.70
C VAL A 75 -17.34 8.78 15.76
N GLU A 76 -16.38 9.71 15.73
CA GLU A 76 -16.62 11.16 15.69
C GLU A 76 -17.36 11.60 14.42
N ASN A 77 -17.20 10.86 13.32
CA ASN A 77 -17.94 11.05 12.08
C ASN A 77 -19.33 10.37 12.08
N GLY A 78 -19.74 9.74 13.18
CA GLY A 78 -21.04 9.09 13.34
C GLY A 78 -21.09 7.65 12.83
N HIS A 79 -19.94 6.99 12.67
CA HIS A 79 -19.86 5.58 12.28
C HIS A 79 -19.63 4.66 13.47
N THR A 80 -20.13 3.43 13.38
CA THR A 80 -19.85 2.37 14.36
C THR A 80 -18.98 1.30 13.68
N PRO A 81 -17.64 1.40 13.75
CA PRO A 81 -16.77 0.40 13.15
C PRO A 81 -16.98 -0.95 13.84
N SER A 82 -17.13 -2.01 13.04
CA SER A 82 -17.31 -3.38 13.53
C SER A 82 -16.53 -4.42 12.71
N LYS A 83 -16.30 -4.11 11.43
CA LYS A 83 -15.45 -4.87 10.52
C LYS A 83 -14.41 -3.92 9.95
N VAL A 84 -13.15 -4.31 10.03
CA VAL A 84 -12.01 -3.52 9.59
C VAL A 84 -11.20 -4.30 8.57
N GLU A 85 -10.82 -3.62 7.49
CA GLU A 85 -9.68 -4.04 6.67
C GLU A 85 -8.47 -3.20 7.08
N LEU A 86 -7.46 -3.88 7.63
CA LEU A 86 -6.19 -3.26 8.01
C LEU A 86 -5.31 -3.12 6.76
N ILE A 87 -4.71 -1.95 6.54
CA ILE A 87 -3.73 -1.75 5.47
C ILE A 87 -2.41 -1.30 6.09
N ILE A 88 -1.37 -2.11 5.94
CA ILE A 88 -0.02 -1.81 6.41
C ILE A 88 0.76 -1.19 5.26
N MET A 89 1.07 0.10 5.41
CA MET A 89 1.71 0.91 4.38
C MET A 89 3.19 1.19 4.68
N GLY A 90 3.95 1.38 3.61
CA GLY A 90 5.39 1.74 3.65
C GLY A 90 6.28 0.93 2.71
N GLY A 91 5.72 -0.06 2.01
CA GLY A 91 6.38 -0.86 0.95
C GLY A 91 7.61 -1.68 1.34
N THR A 92 8.10 -1.54 2.57
CA THR A 92 9.35 -2.12 3.09
C THR A 92 9.13 -2.96 4.35
N PHE A 93 7.87 -3.16 4.76
CA PHE A 93 7.51 -3.87 5.99
C PHE A 93 8.13 -5.26 6.09
N LEU A 94 8.10 -6.04 5.01
CA LEU A 94 8.67 -7.39 4.98
C LEU A 94 10.20 -7.42 4.99
N ALA A 95 10.86 -6.28 4.75
CA ALA A 95 12.30 -6.12 4.89
C ALA A 95 12.75 -5.69 6.31
N MET A 96 11.79 -5.36 7.19
CA MET A 96 12.07 -5.04 8.59
C MET A 96 12.33 -6.33 9.39
N PRO A 97 12.99 -6.25 10.57
CA PRO A 97 13.17 -7.40 11.45
C PRO A 97 11.86 -8.13 11.78
N LEU A 98 11.91 -9.47 11.90
CA LEU A 98 10.71 -10.31 12.10
C LEU A 98 9.98 -10.00 13.41
N ASP A 99 10.73 -9.69 14.47
CA ASP A 99 10.19 -9.27 15.77
C ASP A 99 9.42 -7.94 15.67
N TYR A 100 9.92 -7.00 14.89
CA TYR A 100 9.20 -5.76 14.59
C TYR A 100 7.91 -6.03 13.80
N GLN A 101 7.96 -6.89 12.77
CA GLN A 101 6.78 -7.23 11.98
C GLN A 101 5.67 -7.85 12.85
N GLU A 102 6.05 -8.82 13.68
CA GLU A 102 5.14 -9.48 14.62
C GLU A 102 4.57 -8.51 15.65
N TRP A 103 5.43 -7.72 16.30
CA TRP A 103 5.01 -6.70 17.25
C TRP A 103 4.05 -5.71 16.60
N PHE A 104 4.33 -5.27 15.38
CA PHE A 104 3.54 -4.25 14.70
C PHE A 104 2.11 -4.73 14.45
N VAL A 105 1.95 -5.94 13.91
CA VAL A 105 0.64 -6.54 13.66
C VAL A 105 -0.08 -6.83 14.97
N THR A 106 0.62 -7.41 15.96
CA THR A 106 0.07 -7.67 17.29
C THR A 106 -0.53 -6.41 17.90
N GLN A 107 0.22 -5.31 17.87
CA GLN A 107 -0.23 -4.05 18.44
C GLN A 107 -1.34 -3.38 17.62
N ALA A 108 -1.37 -3.55 16.30
CA ALA A 108 -2.49 -3.10 15.48
C ALA A 108 -3.79 -3.84 15.84
N LEU A 109 -3.73 -5.16 15.98
CA LEU A 109 -4.86 -5.99 16.40
C LEU A 109 -5.32 -5.62 17.82
N GLU A 110 -4.38 -5.40 18.75
CA GLU A 110 -4.71 -4.91 20.09
C GLU A 110 -5.40 -3.55 20.08
N GLY A 111 -5.02 -2.67 19.15
CA GLY A 111 -5.71 -1.41 18.93
C GLY A 111 -7.18 -1.60 18.57
N MET A 112 -7.54 -2.72 17.91
CA MET A 112 -8.94 -3.08 17.62
C MET A 112 -9.60 -3.80 18.80
N ASN A 113 -8.90 -4.77 19.40
CA ASN A 113 -9.41 -5.58 20.51
C ASN A 113 -9.78 -4.74 21.73
N GLN A 114 -9.04 -3.66 21.97
CA GLN A 114 -9.22 -2.74 23.08
C GLN A 114 -9.98 -1.47 22.65
N PHE A 115 -10.75 -1.49 21.56
CA PHE A 115 -11.60 -0.35 21.19
C PHE A 115 -13.03 -0.54 21.71
N PRO A 116 -13.68 0.50 22.28
CA PRO A 116 -13.23 1.88 22.47
C PRO A 116 -12.43 2.11 23.78
N GLU A 117 -12.33 1.10 24.64
CA GLU A 117 -11.67 1.19 25.94
C GLU A 117 -10.15 1.05 25.81
N ALA A 118 -9.46 2.15 25.51
CA ALA A 118 -8.00 2.18 25.39
C ALA A 118 -7.32 1.87 26.72
N ASN A 119 -7.14 0.59 27.01
CA ASN A 119 -6.37 0.11 28.14
C ASN A 119 -4.87 0.25 27.86
N LYS A 120 -4.07 0.08 28.91
CA LYS A 120 -2.61 0.17 28.80
C LYS A 120 -2.10 -0.96 27.90
N LYS A 121 -1.17 -0.63 26.99
CA LYS A 121 -0.43 -1.63 26.19
C LYS A 121 0.22 -2.64 27.15
N THR A 122 -0.08 -3.91 26.95
CA THR A 122 0.56 -5.02 27.64
C THR A 122 1.30 -5.87 26.63
N PHE A 123 2.31 -6.60 27.10
CA PHE A 123 2.94 -7.61 26.26
C PHE A 123 1.89 -8.67 25.90
N THR A 124 1.82 -9.04 24.63
CA THR A 124 0.84 -9.99 24.09
C THR A 124 1.52 -10.73 22.96
N TYR A 125 1.29 -12.04 22.85
CA TYR A 125 1.75 -12.82 21.70
C TYR A 125 0.81 -12.58 20.50
N LEU A 126 1.34 -12.65 19.28
CA LEU A 126 0.57 -12.44 18.06
C LEU A 126 -0.67 -13.33 18.02
N GLU A 127 -0.49 -14.61 18.32
CA GLU A 127 -1.54 -15.63 18.26
C GLU A 127 -2.67 -15.34 19.27
N ASP A 128 -2.33 -14.81 20.45
CA ASP A 128 -3.32 -14.41 21.46
C ASP A 128 -4.13 -13.18 21.00
N ALA A 129 -3.47 -12.21 20.35
CA ALA A 129 -4.13 -11.02 19.80
C ALA A 129 -5.06 -11.40 18.64
N GLN A 130 -4.64 -12.32 17.76
CA GLN A 130 -5.45 -12.87 16.68
C GLN A 130 -6.68 -13.60 17.22
N LEU A 131 -6.50 -14.53 18.16
CA LEU A 131 -7.59 -15.31 18.76
C LEU A 131 -8.64 -14.42 19.44
N ARG A 132 -8.20 -13.37 20.15
CA ARG A 132 -9.12 -12.38 20.72
C ARG A 132 -9.86 -11.59 19.65
N ASN A 133 -9.19 -11.26 18.54
CA ASN A 133 -9.78 -10.48 17.47
C ASN A 133 -10.89 -11.21 16.73
N GLU A 134 -10.90 -12.55 16.70
CA GLU A 134 -11.97 -13.35 16.11
C GLU A 134 -13.36 -13.01 16.68
N ASN A 135 -13.41 -12.68 17.98
CA ASN A 135 -14.64 -12.39 18.73
C ASN A 135 -14.73 -10.94 19.22
N ALA A 136 -13.82 -10.06 18.80
CA ALA A 136 -13.81 -8.65 19.21
C ALA A 136 -15.01 -7.86 18.65
N SER A 137 -15.32 -6.74 19.28
CA SER A 137 -16.34 -5.79 18.80
C SER A 137 -15.95 -5.17 17.45
N VAL A 138 -14.64 -4.91 17.27
CA VAL A 138 -14.02 -4.45 16.03
C VAL A 138 -13.11 -5.56 15.48
N ARG A 139 -13.58 -6.25 14.44
CA ARG A 139 -12.89 -7.42 13.87
C ARG A 139 -12.07 -7.04 12.65
N CYS A 140 -10.84 -7.53 12.57
CA CYS A 140 -10.00 -7.49 11.39
C CYS A 140 -10.46 -8.59 10.42
N VAL A 141 -11.25 -8.21 9.41
CA VAL A 141 -11.80 -9.15 8.41
C VAL A 141 -10.91 -9.30 7.18
N GLY A 142 -9.83 -8.51 7.10
CA GLY A 142 -8.82 -8.59 6.05
C GLY A 142 -7.63 -7.72 6.39
N MET A 143 -6.47 -8.12 5.90
CA MET A 143 -5.23 -7.38 6.10
C MET A 143 -4.46 -7.31 4.79
N THR A 144 -4.12 -6.09 4.39
CA THR A 144 -3.34 -5.78 3.20
C THR A 144 -1.94 -5.38 3.62
N VAL A 145 -0.94 -6.00 3.00
CA VAL A 145 0.46 -5.62 3.18
C VAL A 145 1.05 -5.17 1.85
N GLU A 146 1.63 -3.97 1.84
CA GLU A 146 2.41 -3.46 0.70
C GLU A 146 3.84 -3.99 0.76
N THR A 147 4.34 -4.50 -0.37
CA THR A 147 5.72 -4.99 -0.48
C THR A 147 6.30 -4.83 -1.88
N LYS A 148 7.62 -5.01 -1.99
CA LYS A 148 8.30 -5.17 -3.28
C LYS A 148 8.19 -6.63 -3.76
N PRO A 149 8.15 -6.88 -5.08
CA PRO A 149 8.18 -8.23 -5.64
C PRO A 149 9.30 -9.14 -5.14
N ASP A 150 10.53 -8.64 -4.99
CA ASP A 150 11.67 -9.39 -4.48
C ASP A 150 11.56 -9.78 -2.98
N TRP A 151 10.62 -9.16 -2.25
CA TRP A 151 10.29 -9.45 -0.84
C TRP A 151 8.94 -10.17 -0.69
N ALA A 152 8.48 -10.85 -1.74
CA ALA A 152 7.28 -11.67 -1.76
C ALA A 152 7.59 -13.12 -2.24
N LYS A 153 8.76 -13.62 -1.83
CA LYS A 153 9.18 -15.02 -2.01
C LYS A 153 8.61 -15.92 -0.91
N GLU A 154 8.73 -17.23 -1.05
CA GLU A 154 8.12 -18.24 -0.15
C GLU A 154 8.27 -17.93 1.35
N PRO A 155 9.47 -17.61 1.90
CA PRO A 155 9.60 -17.33 3.33
C PRO A 155 8.81 -16.09 3.79
N HIS A 156 8.70 -15.09 2.91
CA HIS A 156 7.94 -13.87 3.19
C HIS A 156 6.43 -14.15 3.11
N THR A 157 6.01 -15.00 2.19
CA THR A 157 4.61 -15.45 2.05
C THR A 157 4.18 -16.27 3.27
N ASP A 158 5.03 -17.16 3.77
CA ASP A 158 4.77 -17.90 5.03
C ASP A 158 4.62 -16.94 6.22
N GLN A 159 5.48 -15.93 6.30
CA GLN A 159 5.37 -14.90 7.33
C GLN A 159 4.07 -14.09 7.19
N LEU A 160 3.66 -13.71 5.98
CA LEU A 160 2.39 -13.03 5.73
C LEU A 160 1.19 -13.87 6.18
N LEU A 161 1.20 -15.18 5.91
CA LEU A 161 0.16 -16.10 6.37
C LEU A 161 0.11 -16.13 7.91
N ARG A 162 1.27 -16.24 8.57
CA ARG A 162 1.36 -16.21 10.04
C ARG A 162 0.82 -14.90 10.63
N LEU A 163 1.11 -13.77 10.01
CA LEU A 163 0.59 -12.46 10.43
C LEU A 163 -0.93 -12.31 10.23
N GLY A 164 -1.56 -13.18 9.44
CA GLY A 164 -3.00 -13.12 9.12
C GLY A 164 -3.31 -12.17 7.95
N ALA A 165 -2.34 -11.91 7.07
CA ALA A 165 -2.57 -11.17 5.84
C ALA A 165 -3.51 -11.94 4.90
N THR A 166 -4.32 -11.22 4.12
CA THR A 166 -5.25 -11.80 3.14
C THR A 166 -5.11 -11.21 1.74
N LYS A 167 -4.41 -10.07 1.63
CA LYS A 167 -4.13 -9.36 0.38
C LYS A 167 -2.72 -8.82 0.40
N VAL A 168 -2.04 -8.89 -0.75
CA VAL A 168 -0.69 -8.36 -0.91
C VAL A 168 -0.67 -7.40 -2.09
N GLU A 169 -0.11 -6.22 -1.85
CA GLU A 169 0.10 -5.22 -2.88
C GLU A 169 1.56 -5.21 -3.30
N LEU A 170 1.80 -5.60 -4.56
CA LEU A 170 3.11 -5.62 -5.17
C LEU A 170 3.39 -4.29 -5.87
N GLY A 171 4.46 -3.63 -5.44
CA GLY A 171 5.01 -2.45 -6.10
C GLY A 171 5.69 -2.76 -7.43
N VAL A 172 4.99 -3.34 -8.42
CA VAL A 172 5.50 -3.74 -9.74
C VAL A 172 5.96 -2.51 -10.54
N GLN A 173 5.17 -1.45 -10.54
CA GLN A 173 5.35 -0.19 -11.27
C GLN A 173 5.25 -0.32 -12.78
N THR A 174 6.04 -1.20 -13.40
CA THR A 174 6.03 -1.46 -14.85
C THR A 174 6.56 -2.86 -15.13
N ILE A 175 6.25 -3.40 -16.31
CA ILE A 175 6.72 -4.72 -16.77
C ILE A 175 7.93 -4.63 -17.72
N TYR A 176 8.66 -3.52 -17.68
CA TYR A 176 9.82 -3.26 -18.55
C TYR A 176 11.10 -3.14 -17.73
N ASP A 177 11.98 -4.14 -17.82
CA ASP A 177 13.23 -4.19 -17.04
C ASP A 177 14.18 -3.03 -17.33
N ASP A 178 14.18 -2.45 -18.53
CA ASP A 178 14.98 -1.27 -18.85
C ASP A 178 14.55 -0.03 -18.04
N ILE A 179 13.24 0.12 -17.81
CA ILE A 179 12.68 1.18 -16.96
C ILE A 179 12.95 0.87 -15.48
N LEU A 180 12.76 -0.38 -15.03
CA LEU A 180 13.03 -0.78 -13.64
C LEU A 180 14.51 -0.56 -13.27
N ARG A 181 15.44 -0.92 -14.17
CA ARG A 181 16.87 -0.66 -13.98
C ARG A 181 17.19 0.84 -13.98
N PHE A 182 16.64 1.60 -14.93
CA PHE A 182 16.89 3.04 -15.00
C PHE A 182 16.38 3.79 -13.77
N THR A 183 15.25 3.36 -13.22
CA THR A 183 14.65 3.97 -12.03
C THR A 183 15.25 3.50 -10.71
N ASN A 184 16.26 2.62 -10.76
CA ASN A 184 16.86 1.96 -9.60
C ASN A 184 15.80 1.30 -8.71
N ARG A 185 14.85 0.56 -9.30
CA ARG A 185 13.71 -0.01 -8.57
C ARG A 185 14.10 -1.16 -7.64
N GLY A 186 15.21 -1.84 -7.95
CA GLY A 186 15.78 -2.93 -7.18
C GLY A 186 15.01 -4.25 -7.24
N HIS A 187 14.29 -4.53 -8.33
CA HIS A 187 13.75 -5.85 -8.68
C HIS A 187 13.59 -5.94 -10.21
N SER A 188 13.34 -7.15 -10.71
CA SER A 188 13.08 -7.47 -12.12
C SER A 188 11.63 -7.82 -12.40
N VAL A 189 11.23 -7.83 -13.68
CA VAL A 189 9.90 -8.32 -14.09
C VAL A 189 9.70 -9.78 -13.66
N ASN A 190 10.76 -10.59 -13.72
CA ASN A 190 10.71 -11.99 -13.27
C ASN A 190 10.40 -12.09 -11.77
N ASP A 191 10.89 -11.16 -10.94
CA ASP A 191 10.52 -11.13 -9.52
C ASP A 191 9.03 -10.89 -9.32
N SER A 192 8.42 -10.05 -10.17
CA SER A 192 6.97 -9.78 -10.14
C SER A 192 6.16 -11.01 -10.54
N ILE A 193 6.59 -11.72 -11.58
CA ILE A 193 5.95 -12.97 -12.04
C ILE A 193 6.06 -14.04 -10.94
N GLU A 194 7.26 -14.26 -10.40
CA GLU A 194 7.50 -15.26 -9.37
C GLU A 194 6.70 -14.97 -8.08
N ALA A 195 6.75 -13.72 -7.60
CA ALA A 195 5.97 -13.29 -6.45
C ALA A 195 4.47 -13.51 -6.66
N THR A 196 3.97 -13.19 -7.86
CA THR A 196 2.55 -13.36 -8.18
C THR A 196 2.15 -14.83 -8.14
N ARG A 197 2.95 -15.71 -8.73
CA ARG A 197 2.71 -17.15 -8.66
C ARG A 197 2.68 -17.64 -7.21
N ILE A 198 3.71 -17.33 -6.43
CA ILE A 198 3.82 -17.76 -5.01
C ILE A 198 2.62 -17.28 -4.19
N LEU A 199 2.24 -16.01 -4.33
CA LEU A 199 1.12 -15.42 -3.59
C LEU A 199 -0.22 -16.04 -3.99
N LYS A 200 -0.45 -16.27 -5.29
CA LYS A 200 -1.66 -16.90 -5.80
C LYS A 200 -1.77 -18.37 -5.36
N ASP A 201 -0.67 -19.12 -5.44
CA ASP A 201 -0.60 -20.52 -5.00
C ASP A 201 -0.88 -20.63 -3.49
N ALA A 202 -0.49 -19.62 -2.70
CA ALA A 202 -0.80 -19.51 -1.27
C ALA A 202 -2.20 -18.94 -0.95
N GLY A 203 -3.00 -18.59 -1.96
CA GLY A 203 -4.39 -18.12 -1.79
C GLY A 203 -4.56 -16.63 -1.48
N PHE A 204 -3.53 -15.80 -1.65
CA PHE A 204 -3.65 -14.35 -1.49
C PHE A 204 -4.37 -13.69 -2.65
N LYS A 205 -5.10 -12.61 -2.35
CA LYS A 205 -5.46 -11.60 -3.35
C LYS A 205 -4.22 -10.79 -3.70
N VAL A 206 -3.93 -10.64 -4.98
CA VAL A 206 -2.74 -9.92 -5.46
C VAL A 206 -3.16 -8.61 -6.12
N VAL A 207 -2.62 -7.49 -5.63
CA VAL A 207 -2.80 -6.15 -6.19
C VAL A 207 -1.52 -5.72 -6.85
N TYR A 208 -1.59 -5.17 -8.06
CA TYR A 208 -0.44 -4.48 -8.66
C TYR A 208 -0.57 -2.98 -8.48
N HIS A 209 0.47 -2.37 -7.93
CA HIS A 209 0.70 -0.94 -8.01
C HIS A 209 1.50 -0.65 -9.28
N LEU A 210 0.86 0.01 -10.25
CA LEU A 210 1.43 0.40 -11.54
C LEU A 210 1.64 1.92 -11.58
N MET A 211 2.72 2.35 -12.22
CA MET A 211 3.04 3.76 -12.40
C MET A 211 3.06 4.15 -13.87
N LEU A 212 2.33 5.22 -14.20
CA LEU A 212 2.30 5.79 -15.55
C LEU A 212 3.33 6.91 -15.67
N GLY A 213 3.96 7.06 -16.83
CA GLY A 213 4.90 8.16 -17.09
C GLY A 213 6.20 8.06 -16.32
N LEU A 214 6.66 6.85 -16.00
CA LEU A 214 8.02 6.66 -15.50
C LEU A 214 9.04 7.13 -16.55
N PRO A 215 10.24 7.58 -16.16
CA PRO A 215 11.28 7.95 -17.12
C PRO A 215 11.59 6.81 -18.10
N LYS A 216 11.71 7.14 -19.39
CA LYS A 216 11.83 6.20 -20.52
C LYS A 216 10.57 5.39 -20.84
N SER A 217 9.43 5.76 -20.28
CA SER A 217 8.11 5.34 -20.76
C SER A 217 7.47 6.43 -21.63
N ASP A 218 6.40 6.04 -22.30
CA ASP A 218 5.49 6.88 -23.06
C ASP A 218 4.06 6.29 -22.95
N PRO A 219 3.00 7.03 -23.31
CA PRO A 219 1.63 6.56 -23.15
C PRO A 219 1.33 5.24 -23.87
N ASP A 220 1.92 5.01 -25.05
CA ASP A 220 1.71 3.78 -25.81
C ASP A 220 2.35 2.58 -25.09
N LYS A 221 3.58 2.76 -24.58
CA LYS A 221 4.29 1.77 -23.80
C LYS A 221 3.56 1.44 -22.50
N ASP A 222 3.04 2.45 -21.80
CA ASP A 222 2.25 2.23 -20.57
C ASP A 222 0.94 1.47 -20.86
N LEU A 223 0.25 1.81 -21.96
CA LEU A 223 -0.97 1.09 -22.39
C LEU A 223 -0.68 -0.36 -22.75
N GLU A 224 0.42 -0.61 -23.48
CA GLU A 224 0.83 -1.96 -23.86
C GLU A 224 1.24 -2.81 -22.66
N ALA A 225 1.90 -2.20 -21.65
CA ALA A 225 2.16 -2.85 -20.38
C ALA A 225 0.87 -3.36 -19.71
N LEU A 226 -0.16 -2.52 -19.64
CA LEU A 226 -1.44 -2.92 -19.05
C LEU A 226 -2.10 -4.06 -19.83
N LYS A 227 -2.13 -3.97 -21.17
CA LYS A 227 -2.68 -5.04 -22.02
C LYS A 227 -1.94 -6.35 -21.76
N THR A 228 -0.62 -6.32 -21.72
CA THR A 228 0.23 -7.49 -21.45
C THR A 228 -0.06 -8.09 -20.07
N ILE A 229 -0.17 -7.26 -19.02
CA ILE A 229 -0.48 -7.71 -17.65
C ILE A 229 -1.76 -8.55 -17.58
N PHE A 230 -2.75 -8.26 -18.42
CA PHE A 230 -4.01 -9.01 -18.43
C PHE A 230 -4.05 -10.15 -19.45
N GLN A 231 -3.27 -10.08 -20.52
CA GLN A 231 -3.19 -11.12 -21.54
C GLN A 231 -2.26 -12.28 -21.13
N ASP A 232 -1.09 -11.97 -20.59
CA ASP A 232 -0.10 -12.95 -20.16
C ASP A 232 -0.54 -13.59 -18.82
N PRO A 233 -0.68 -14.93 -18.75
CA PRO A 233 -1.09 -15.64 -17.54
C PRO A 233 -0.12 -15.50 -16.36
N SER A 234 1.12 -15.05 -16.60
CA SER A 234 2.16 -14.88 -15.58
C SER A 234 1.89 -13.72 -14.62
N PHE A 235 0.99 -12.81 -14.97
CA PHE A 235 0.61 -11.64 -14.15
C PHE A 235 -0.82 -11.76 -13.60
N ARG A 236 -1.83 -11.28 -14.33
CA ARG A 236 -3.26 -11.34 -13.96
C ARG A 236 -3.55 -11.06 -12.46
N PRO A 237 -3.25 -9.84 -11.98
CA PRO A 237 -3.52 -9.41 -10.60
C PRO A 237 -5.02 -9.16 -10.36
N ASP A 238 -5.54 -9.52 -9.18
CA ASP A 238 -6.97 -9.38 -8.81
C ASP A 238 -7.45 -7.93 -8.74
N MET A 239 -6.52 -6.99 -8.55
CA MET A 239 -6.79 -5.57 -8.39
C MET A 239 -5.64 -4.75 -8.96
N LEU A 240 -5.94 -3.51 -9.36
CA LEU A 240 -4.95 -2.54 -9.79
C LEU A 240 -5.00 -1.26 -8.96
N LYS A 241 -3.82 -0.70 -8.73
CA LYS A 241 -3.61 0.67 -8.26
C LYS A 241 -2.76 1.40 -9.29
N ILE A 242 -3.32 2.41 -9.93
CA ILE A 242 -2.65 3.18 -10.99
C ILE A 242 -2.26 4.54 -10.43
N TYR A 243 -0.96 4.85 -10.51
CA TYR A 243 -0.37 6.10 -10.02
C TYR A 243 0.36 6.83 -11.16
N PRO A 244 -0.05 8.04 -11.53
CA PRO A 244 0.77 8.90 -12.36
C PRO A 244 2.10 9.21 -11.65
N THR A 245 3.21 9.21 -12.39
CA THR A 245 4.52 9.59 -11.84
C THR A 245 4.55 11.09 -11.59
N LEU A 246 4.96 11.48 -10.39
CA LEU A 246 5.03 12.89 -9.97
C LEU A 246 6.46 13.32 -9.72
N VAL A 247 6.74 14.59 -10.04
CA VAL A 247 8.01 15.22 -9.70
C VAL A 247 7.88 15.85 -8.32
N VAL A 248 8.51 15.23 -7.34
CA VAL A 248 8.51 15.68 -5.95
C VAL A 248 9.90 16.19 -5.58
N GLU A 249 9.97 17.31 -4.84
CA GLU A 249 11.24 17.97 -4.53
C GLU A 249 12.23 17.10 -3.75
N THR A 250 11.74 16.21 -2.90
CA THR A 250 12.57 15.27 -2.10
C THR A 250 12.98 14.00 -2.85
N ALA A 251 12.43 13.78 -4.05
CA ALA A 251 12.74 12.62 -4.88
C ALA A 251 13.91 12.92 -5.84
N PRO A 252 14.86 11.98 -6.05
CA PRO A 252 15.94 12.16 -7.02
C PRO A 252 15.49 12.53 -8.45
N LEU A 253 14.27 12.16 -8.85
CA LEU A 253 13.64 12.46 -10.13
C LEU A 253 13.63 13.97 -10.44
N VAL A 254 13.56 14.83 -9.42
CA VAL A 254 13.58 16.29 -9.59
C VAL A 254 14.83 16.76 -10.33
N HIS A 255 15.96 16.07 -10.19
CA HIS A 255 17.20 16.42 -10.88
C HIS A 255 17.13 16.17 -12.39
N LEU A 256 16.42 15.12 -12.83
CA LEU A 256 16.19 14.86 -14.25
C LEU A 256 15.25 15.90 -14.84
N TRP A 257 14.18 16.23 -14.10
CA TRP A 257 13.23 17.27 -14.50
C TRP A 257 13.89 18.64 -14.63
N LYS A 258 14.66 19.08 -13.61
CA LYS A 258 15.40 20.36 -13.64
C LYS A 258 16.39 20.48 -14.80
N ARG A 259 16.91 19.35 -15.30
CA ARG A 259 17.82 19.29 -16.45
C ARG A 259 17.10 19.16 -17.80
N GLY A 260 15.76 19.13 -17.82
CA GLY A 260 14.97 18.90 -19.03
C GLY A 260 15.07 17.47 -19.58
N LEU A 261 15.58 16.52 -18.80
CA LEU A 261 15.75 15.12 -19.19
C LEU A 261 14.52 14.25 -18.88
N TYR A 262 13.53 14.81 -18.19
CA TYR A 262 12.26 14.16 -17.88
C TYR A 262 11.13 15.19 -17.88
N LYS A 263 10.01 14.84 -18.50
CA LYS A 263 8.77 15.62 -18.49
C LYS A 263 7.64 14.68 -18.06
N PRO A 264 6.93 14.95 -16.94
CA PRO A 264 5.76 14.18 -16.57
C PRO A 264 4.65 14.38 -17.60
N TYR A 265 3.71 13.44 -17.68
CA TYR A 265 2.52 13.60 -18.50
C TYR A 265 1.66 14.76 -17.96
N ASP A 266 1.06 15.51 -18.86
CA ASP A 266 0.01 16.46 -18.51
C ASP A 266 -1.31 15.73 -18.19
N THR A 267 -2.24 16.48 -17.59
CA THR A 267 -3.52 15.95 -17.14
C THR A 267 -4.35 15.38 -18.28
N ASP A 268 -4.39 16.04 -19.43
CA ASP A 268 -5.21 15.60 -20.57
C ASP A 268 -4.69 14.26 -21.11
N THR A 269 -3.37 14.15 -21.27
CA THR A 269 -2.70 12.89 -21.64
C THR A 269 -3.01 11.77 -20.66
N LEU A 270 -2.96 12.05 -19.34
CA LEU A 270 -3.26 11.05 -18.30
C LEU A 270 -4.71 10.60 -18.35
N VAL A 271 -5.66 11.53 -18.52
CA VAL A 271 -7.10 11.23 -18.59
C VAL A 271 -7.39 10.35 -19.81
N GLU A 272 -6.84 10.69 -20.97
CA GLU A 272 -7.00 9.91 -22.19
C GLU A 272 -6.42 8.50 -22.05
N LEU A 273 -5.18 8.39 -21.55
CA LEU A 273 -4.51 7.12 -21.34
C LEU A 273 -5.28 6.22 -20.38
N ILE A 274 -5.67 6.75 -19.21
CA ILE A 274 -6.40 6.00 -18.20
C ILE A 274 -7.77 5.56 -18.75
N SER A 275 -8.48 6.45 -19.47
CA SER A 275 -9.75 6.12 -20.11
C SER A 275 -9.63 4.97 -21.12
N GLU A 276 -8.56 4.96 -21.93
CA GLU A 276 -8.24 3.87 -22.85
C GLU A 276 -7.91 2.58 -22.08
N MET A 277 -7.09 2.66 -21.03
CA MET A 277 -6.69 1.53 -20.18
C MET A 277 -7.90 0.79 -19.58
N TYR A 278 -8.91 1.53 -19.09
CA TYR A 278 -10.12 0.94 -18.49
C TYR A 278 -10.87 -0.02 -19.44
N ARG A 279 -10.74 0.14 -20.76
CA ARG A 279 -11.40 -0.74 -21.75
C ARG A 279 -10.82 -2.14 -21.77
N TYR A 280 -9.58 -2.32 -21.31
CA TYR A 280 -8.87 -3.60 -21.31
C TYR A 280 -8.90 -4.30 -19.94
N ILE A 281 -9.41 -3.63 -18.90
CA ILE A 281 -9.51 -4.21 -17.55
C ILE A 281 -10.56 -5.33 -17.57
N PRO A 282 -10.17 -6.59 -17.29
CA PRO A 282 -11.12 -7.70 -17.29
C PRO A 282 -12.14 -7.62 -16.15
N LYS A 283 -13.30 -8.26 -16.32
CA LYS A 283 -14.39 -8.27 -15.34
C LYS A 283 -14.05 -8.91 -13.99
N TRP A 284 -13.00 -9.72 -13.91
CA TRP A 284 -12.57 -10.37 -12.67
C TRP A 284 -11.70 -9.45 -11.80
N VAL A 285 -11.23 -8.32 -12.35
CA VAL A 285 -10.51 -7.31 -11.58
C VAL A 285 -11.52 -6.58 -10.71
N LEU A 286 -11.41 -6.80 -9.39
CA LEU A 286 -12.39 -6.35 -8.40
C LEU A 286 -12.37 -4.84 -8.18
N GLU A 287 -11.18 -4.25 -8.27
CA GLU A 287 -10.97 -2.83 -7.99
C GLU A 287 -9.83 -2.30 -8.86
N CYS A 288 -10.06 -1.16 -9.50
CA CYS A 288 -9.02 -0.36 -10.14
C CYS A 288 -9.07 1.04 -9.52
N LEU A 289 -8.13 1.32 -8.63
CA LEU A 289 -8.01 2.61 -7.96
C LEU A 289 -7.02 3.48 -8.74
N VAL A 290 -7.49 4.62 -9.25
CA VAL A 290 -6.63 5.65 -9.84
C VAL A 290 -6.38 6.72 -8.80
N VAL A 291 -5.13 6.83 -8.35
CA VAL A 291 -4.79 7.80 -7.32
C VAL A 291 -4.40 9.12 -7.96
N HIS A 292 -5.26 10.11 -7.76
CA HIS A 292 -4.99 11.50 -8.10
C HIS A 292 -4.37 12.16 -6.87
N MET A 293 -3.08 12.48 -6.92
CA MET A 293 -2.49 13.40 -5.97
C MET A 293 -2.62 14.80 -6.56
N ILE A 294 -3.63 15.54 -6.08
CA ILE A 294 -3.83 16.96 -6.36
C ILE A 294 -3.04 17.76 -5.32
#